data_AF-A0A953L1C6-F1
#
_entry.id   AF-A0A953L1C6-F1
#
_cell.length_a   1.000
_cell.length_b   1.000
_cell.length_c   1.000
_cell.angle_alpha   90.00
_cell.angle_beta   90.00
_cell.angle_gamma   90.00
#
_symmetry.space_group_name_H-M   'P 1'
#
loop_
_entity.id
_entity.type
_entity.pdbx_description
1 polymer ?
#
loop_
_entity_poly.entity_id
_entity_poly.type
_entity_poly.pdbx_seq_one_letter_code
_entity_poly.pdbx_strand_id
1 'polypeptide(L)'
;MRYPLNCFRTLLPKRKTGAVFNYKVYVDVTDITGETHQQHISISAGFDPFTLQTGLGDQVNLQQLKEVQFSVRNLNGQDVDVPVDIRISRLDYPGYFRSRLWEKPEIQQYNEEAFRKLFPFDEYENESDPYSWRTSGLIQELKNISLKDGRPNIELSRFKENGFYQVEVIARTMDGREIKDKKIFHLFDQQLGTHAEKRTGTDGGSASI
;
A
#
# COMPACT_ATOMS: atom_id res chain seq x y z
N MET A 1 35.36 -4.80 44.56
CA MET A 1 34.12 -5.58 44.35
C MET A 1 33.73 -5.47 42.89
N ARG A 2 33.78 -6.57 42.14
CA ARG A 2 33.35 -6.63 40.73
C ARG A 2 31.91 -7.13 40.71
N TYR A 3 30.98 -6.32 40.24
CA TYR A 3 29.63 -6.77 39.93
C TYR A 3 29.68 -7.59 38.64
N PRO A 4 29.12 -8.81 38.59
CA PRO A 4 29.01 -9.53 37.33
C PRO A 4 28.01 -8.79 36.43
N LEU A 5 28.46 -8.42 35.23
CA LEU A 5 27.56 -8.04 34.14
C LEU A 5 26.75 -9.28 33.75
N ASN A 6 25.59 -9.44 34.37
CA ASN A 6 24.59 -10.38 33.90
C ASN A 6 24.18 -9.96 32.48
N CYS A 7 24.60 -10.77 31.52
CA CYS A 7 24.22 -10.65 30.13
C CYS A 7 22.72 -10.90 30.03
N PHE A 8 21.92 -9.83 30.05
CA PHE A 8 20.53 -9.90 29.63
C PHE A 8 20.56 -10.26 28.14
N ARG A 9 20.27 -11.53 27.84
CA ARG A 9 19.91 -11.94 26.49
C ARG A 9 18.54 -11.33 26.22
N THR A 10 18.52 -10.07 25.83
CA THR A 10 17.32 -9.39 25.36
C THR A 10 16.82 -10.19 24.17
N LEU A 11 15.68 -10.86 24.36
CA LEU A 11 14.90 -11.43 23.26
C LEU A 11 14.37 -10.24 22.47
N LEU A 12 15.23 -9.65 21.62
CA LEU A 12 14.76 -8.68 20.65
C LEU A 12 13.70 -9.41 19.82
N PRO A 13 12.46 -8.88 19.73
CA PRO A 13 11.44 -9.50 18.90
C PRO A 13 12.01 -9.66 17.49
N LYS A 14 11.73 -10.81 16.86
CA LYS A 14 12.09 -11.02 15.45
C LYS A 14 11.64 -9.79 14.67
N ARG A 15 12.55 -9.23 13.87
CA ARG A 15 12.31 -8.00 13.10
C ARG A 15 10.97 -8.11 12.40
N LYS A 16 10.00 -7.32 12.85
CA LYS A 16 8.69 -7.20 12.23
C LYS A 16 8.65 -5.80 11.60
N THR A 17 8.59 -5.75 10.28
CA THR A 17 8.44 -4.51 9.51
C THR A 17 7.25 -3.72 10.06
N GLY A 18 7.42 -2.43 10.29
CA GLY A 18 6.39 -1.56 10.88
C GLY A 18 6.21 -1.60 12.40
N ALA A 19 7.01 -2.36 13.16
CA ALA A 19 6.98 -2.27 14.62
C ALA A 19 7.62 -0.95 15.11
N VAL A 20 6.84 -0.16 15.85
CA VAL A 20 7.26 1.11 16.46
C VAL A 20 7.08 1.03 17.98
N PHE A 21 8.13 1.37 18.71
CA PHE A 21 8.19 1.40 20.17
C PHE A 21 8.28 2.86 20.63
N ASN A 22 7.34 3.26 21.47
CA ASN A 22 7.28 4.60 22.03
C ASN A 22 7.88 4.59 23.44
N TYR A 23 8.93 5.38 23.66
CA TYR A 23 9.57 5.56 24.95
C TYR A 23 9.24 6.94 25.49
N LYS A 24 8.96 7.04 26.78
CA LYS A 24 8.77 8.32 27.46
C LYS A 24 9.86 8.48 28.50
N VAL A 25 10.71 9.49 28.33
CA VAL A 25 11.81 9.81 29.25
C VAL A 25 11.34 10.96 30.12
N TYR A 26 11.42 10.78 31.43
CA TYR A 26 11.11 11.80 32.44
C TYR A 26 12.42 12.35 32.99
N VAL A 27 12.52 13.67 33.10
CA VAL A 27 13.69 14.37 33.64
C VAL A 27 13.19 15.35 34.70
N ASP A 28 13.68 15.14 35.91
CA ASP A 28 13.38 15.99 37.05
C ASP A 28 14.68 16.70 37.46
N VAL A 29 14.66 18.03 37.44
CA VAL A 29 15.80 18.87 37.83
C VAL A 29 15.40 19.63 39.09
N THR A 30 16.18 19.48 40.15
CA THR A 30 15.95 20.18 41.42
C THR A 30 17.07 21.20 41.64
N ASP A 31 16.72 22.46 41.85
CA ASP A 31 17.69 23.52 42.19
C ASP A 31 18.10 23.45 43.67
N ILE A 32 19.16 24.16 44.04
CA ILE A 32 19.70 24.21 45.42
C ILE A 32 18.66 24.74 46.41
N THR A 33 17.68 25.50 45.92
CA THR A 33 16.56 26.06 46.69
C THR A 33 15.46 25.03 46.99
N GLY A 34 15.52 23.84 46.39
CA GLY A 34 14.57 22.74 46.59
C GLY A 34 13.37 22.76 45.63
N GLU A 35 13.32 23.67 44.66
CA GLU A 35 12.31 23.65 43.60
C GLU A 35 12.65 22.57 42.55
N THR A 36 11.68 21.72 42.22
CA THR A 36 11.82 20.69 41.18
C THR A 36 11.04 21.06 39.93
N HIS A 37 11.72 21.11 38.79
CA HIS A 37 11.12 21.19 37.47
C HIS A 37 11.10 19.82 36.81
N GLN A 38 9.92 19.40 36.36
CA GLN A 38 9.72 18.14 35.66
C GLN A 38 9.45 18.40 34.19
N GLN A 39 10.17 17.70 33.32
CA GLN A 39 9.93 17.69 31.87
C GLN A 39 9.93 16.24 31.39
N HIS A 40 9.15 15.95 30.35
CA HIS A 40 9.23 14.66 29.67
C HIS A 40 9.34 14.82 28.16
N ILE A 41 9.96 13.85 27.52
CA ILE A 41 10.06 13.74 26.07
C ILE A 41 9.61 12.33 25.64
N SER A 42 8.89 12.27 24.52
CA SER A 42 8.50 11.00 23.91
C SER A 42 9.37 10.76 22.68
N ILE A 43 9.92 9.55 22.55
CA ILE A 43 10.83 9.15 21.47
C ILE A 43 10.26 7.87 20.85
N SER A 44 10.08 7.88 19.53
CA SER A 44 9.68 6.71 18.76
C SER A 44 10.89 6.01 18.15
N ALA A 45 11.03 4.71 18.35
CA ALA A 45 12.07 3.89 17.74
C ALA A 45 11.49 2.65 17.07
N GLY A 46 12.01 2.26 15.92
CA GLY A 46 11.50 1.18 15.11
C GLY A 46 12.57 0.61 14.20
N PHE A 47 12.27 -0.49 13.52
CA PHE A 47 13.22 -1.13 12.59
C PHE A 47 13.37 -0.37 11.27
N ASP A 48 12.34 0.39 10.90
CA ASP A 48 12.28 1.19 9.69
C ASP A 48 12.47 2.66 10.08
N PRO A 49 13.45 3.37 9.49
CA PRO A 49 13.77 4.75 9.88
C PRO A 49 12.71 5.76 9.47
N PHE A 50 11.86 5.40 8.50
CA PHE A 50 10.79 6.24 7.99
C PHE A 50 9.59 5.40 7.51
N THR A 51 8.44 6.07 7.38
CA THR A 51 7.20 5.54 6.83
C THR A 51 6.83 6.34 5.59
N LEU A 52 6.36 5.64 4.56
CA LEU A 52 5.85 6.23 3.34
C LEU A 52 4.34 6.44 3.48
N GLN A 53 3.86 7.59 3.06
CA GLN A 53 2.43 7.90 3.07
C GLN A 53 2.00 8.45 1.73
N THR A 54 0.90 7.89 1.22
CA THR A 54 0.26 8.26 -0.03
C THR A 54 -1.10 8.91 0.25
N GLY A 55 -1.23 10.19 -0.07
CA GLY A 55 -2.46 10.98 0.08
C GLY A 55 -3.56 10.65 -0.93
N LEU A 56 -3.54 9.45 -1.51
CA LEU A 56 -4.57 8.96 -2.43
C LEU A 56 -5.84 8.59 -1.66
N GLY A 57 -7.00 8.92 -2.22
CA GLY A 57 -8.26 8.30 -1.81
C GLY A 57 -8.48 6.95 -2.50
N ASP A 58 -9.51 6.22 -2.09
CA ASP A 58 -9.90 4.97 -2.73
C ASP A 58 -10.49 5.20 -4.14
N GLN A 59 -11.03 6.39 -4.37
CA GLN A 59 -11.53 6.85 -5.66
C GLN A 59 -10.86 8.16 -6.02
N VAL A 60 -10.33 8.25 -7.24
CA VAL A 60 -9.57 9.42 -7.71
C VAL A 60 -10.01 9.78 -9.11
N ASN A 61 -10.33 11.06 -9.33
CA ASN A 61 -10.53 11.57 -10.67
C ASN A 61 -9.18 11.76 -11.38
N LEU A 62 -9.13 11.55 -12.69
CA LEU A 62 -7.90 11.72 -13.48
C LEU A 62 -7.20 13.07 -13.26
N GLN A 63 -7.94 14.18 -13.14
CA GLN A 63 -7.33 15.50 -12.88
C GLN A 63 -6.74 15.60 -11.47
N GLN A 64 -7.38 14.98 -10.48
CA GLN A 64 -6.89 14.96 -9.10
C GLN A 64 -5.62 14.12 -8.94
N LEU A 65 -5.34 13.20 -9.88
CA LEU A 65 -4.14 12.38 -9.83
C LEU A 65 -2.85 13.21 -9.90
N LYS A 66 -2.87 14.38 -10.58
CA LYS A 66 -1.74 15.34 -10.58
C LYS A 66 -1.50 16.00 -9.22
N GLU A 67 -2.51 16.02 -8.36
CA GLU A 67 -2.48 16.73 -7.09
C GLU A 67 -2.07 15.86 -5.91
N VAL A 68 -1.84 14.58 -6.17
CA VAL A 68 -1.52 13.59 -5.16
C VAL A 68 -0.23 13.96 -4.43
N GLN A 69 -0.32 13.93 -3.11
CA GLN A 69 0.80 14.18 -2.22
C GLN A 69 1.39 12.86 -1.76
N PHE A 70 2.70 12.77 -1.85
CA PHE A 70 3.51 11.69 -1.32
C PHE A 70 4.37 12.30 -0.23
N SER A 71 4.51 11.61 0.90
CA SER A 71 5.39 12.06 1.98
C SER A 71 6.16 10.89 2.57
N VAL A 72 7.39 11.18 2.98
CA VAL A 72 8.24 10.27 3.75
C VAL A 72 8.43 10.91 5.11
N ARG A 73 8.02 10.22 6.18
CA ARG A 73 8.14 10.74 7.55
C ARG A 73 8.98 9.84 8.41
N ASN A 74 9.81 10.42 9.27
CA ASN A 74 10.46 9.65 10.32
C ASN A 74 9.45 9.19 11.38
N LEU A 75 9.90 8.36 12.33
CA LEU A 75 9.05 7.82 13.39
C LEU A 75 8.51 8.88 14.38
N ASN A 76 9.07 10.09 14.34
CA ASN A 76 8.61 11.24 15.12
C ASN A 76 7.65 12.13 14.31
N GLY A 77 7.26 11.71 13.09
CA GLY A 77 6.31 12.42 12.24
C GLY A 77 6.89 13.59 11.45
N GLN A 78 8.20 13.79 11.44
CA GLN A 78 8.86 14.84 10.67
C GLN A 78 9.15 14.36 9.25
N ASP A 79 8.92 15.22 8.26
CA ASP A 79 9.20 14.89 6.86
C ASP A 79 10.72 14.75 6.63
N VAL A 80 11.11 13.72 5.87
CA VAL A 80 12.50 13.42 5.54
C VAL A 80 12.64 13.39 4.02
N ASP A 81 13.70 14.01 3.53
CA ASP A 81 14.05 13.98 2.11
C ASP A 81 14.81 12.69 1.79
N VAL A 82 14.12 11.74 1.15
CA VAL A 82 14.67 10.47 0.68
C VAL A 82 14.21 10.29 -0.77
N PRO A 83 15.10 9.92 -1.70
CA PRO A 83 14.69 9.61 -3.06
C PRO A 83 13.78 8.38 -3.07
N VAL A 84 12.66 8.50 -3.78
CA VAL A 84 11.68 7.43 -3.94
C VAL A 84 11.47 7.05 -5.39
N ASP A 85 11.19 5.78 -5.62
CA ASP A 85 10.72 5.25 -6.89
C ASP A 85 9.20 5.05 -6.80
N ILE A 86 8.45 5.55 -7.78
CA ILE A 86 7.00 5.43 -7.83
C ILE A 86 6.63 4.61 -9.06
N ARG A 87 5.87 3.55 -8.85
CA ARG A 87 5.34 2.68 -9.91
C ARG A 87 3.83 2.72 -9.88
N ILE A 88 3.24 3.06 -11.02
CA ILE A 88 1.79 3.02 -11.20
C ILE A 88 1.47 1.94 -12.22
N SER A 89 0.69 0.95 -11.80
CA SER A 89 0.30 -0.18 -12.64
C SER A 89 -1.21 -0.33 -12.67
N ARG A 90 -1.74 -0.84 -13.78
CA ARG A 90 -3.16 -1.20 -13.88
C ARG A 90 -3.39 -2.59 -13.28
N LEU A 91 -4.50 -2.76 -12.58
CA LEU A 91 -4.95 -4.04 -12.07
C LEU A 91 -6.08 -4.60 -12.93
N ASP A 92 -6.07 -5.92 -13.14
CA ASP A 92 -7.18 -6.64 -13.74
C ASP A 92 -8.23 -6.89 -12.66
N TYR A 93 -9.38 -6.23 -12.80
CA TYR A 93 -10.48 -6.38 -11.87
C TYR A 93 -11.28 -7.66 -12.19
N PRO A 94 -11.31 -8.66 -11.28
CA PRO A 94 -11.93 -9.95 -11.57
C PRO A 94 -13.47 -9.95 -11.44
N GLY A 95 -14.07 -8.86 -10.95
CA GLY A 95 -15.52 -8.75 -10.73
C GLY A 95 -15.91 -8.74 -9.26
N TYR A 96 -17.22 -8.71 -9.01
CA TYR A 96 -17.77 -8.81 -7.66
C TYR A 96 -18.10 -10.28 -7.36
N PHE A 97 -17.50 -10.81 -6.31
CA PHE A 97 -17.79 -12.15 -5.80
C PHE A 97 -18.66 -12.07 -4.54
N ARG A 98 -19.43 -13.13 -4.31
CA ARG A 98 -20.16 -13.30 -3.05
C ARG A 98 -19.17 -13.63 -1.95
N SER A 99 -19.40 -13.07 -0.76
CA SER A 99 -18.60 -13.42 0.41
C SER A 99 -18.71 -14.92 0.70
N ARG A 100 -17.56 -15.57 0.91
CA ARG A 100 -17.53 -17.01 1.15
C ARG A 100 -18.18 -17.32 2.50
N LEU A 101 -19.09 -18.30 2.53
CA LEU A 101 -19.73 -18.78 3.75
C LEU A 101 -18.85 -19.77 4.54
N TRP A 102 -17.78 -20.27 3.92
CA TRP A 102 -16.90 -21.33 4.41
C TRP A 102 -15.43 -20.97 4.12
N GLU A 103 -14.47 -21.66 4.74
CA GLU A 103 -13.06 -21.47 4.42
C GLU A 103 -12.69 -22.03 3.02
N LYS A 104 -11.59 -21.55 2.45
CA LYS A 104 -11.08 -22.08 1.17
C LYS A 104 -10.73 -23.56 1.35
N PRO A 105 -11.18 -24.46 0.45
CA PRO A 105 -10.70 -25.84 0.47
C PRO A 105 -9.19 -25.88 0.18
N GLU A 106 -8.47 -26.76 0.88
CA GLU A 106 -7.03 -26.96 0.67
C GLU A 106 -6.75 -27.59 -0.72
N ILE A 107 -7.69 -28.39 -1.23
CA ILE A 107 -7.58 -29.06 -2.52
C ILE A 107 -8.64 -28.50 -3.47
N GLN A 108 -8.19 -27.81 -4.53
CA GLN A 108 -9.05 -27.37 -5.63
C GLN A 108 -9.15 -28.51 -6.67
N GLN A 109 -10.35 -29.07 -6.83
CA GLN A 109 -10.60 -30.16 -7.79
C GLN A 109 -10.82 -29.66 -9.22
N TYR A 110 -11.30 -28.42 -9.38
CA TYR A 110 -11.58 -27.81 -10.68
C TYR A 110 -10.47 -26.82 -11.03
N ASN A 111 -10.15 -26.70 -12.32
CA ASN A 111 -9.38 -25.56 -12.81
C ASN A 111 -10.24 -24.29 -12.79
N GLU A 112 -9.60 -23.12 -12.87
CA GLU A 112 -10.29 -21.84 -12.79
C GLU A 112 -11.41 -21.73 -13.83
N GLU A 113 -11.16 -22.08 -15.09
CA GLU A 113 -12.17 -21.98 -16.16
C GLU A 113 -13.42 -22.84 -15.91
N ALA A 114 -13.25 -24.09 -15.46
CA ALA A 114 -14.38 -24.97 -15.14
C ALA A 114 -15.12 -24.49 -13.89
N PHE A 115 -14.38 -24.00 -12.88
CA PHE A 115 -14.98 -23.44 -11.68
C PHE A 115 -15.85 -22.21 -12.01
N ARG A 116 -15.35 -21.28 -12.83
CA ARG A 116 -16.09 -20.08 -13.23
C ARG A 116 -17.37 -20.38 -13.99
N LYS A 117 -17.42 -21.47 -14.77
CA LYS A 117 -18.64 -21.91 -15.45
C LYS A 117 -19.71 -22.43 -14.49
N LEU A 118 -19.27 -23.16 -13.45
CA LEU A 118 -20.18 -23.75 -12.45
C LEU A 118 -20.60 -22.71 -11.39
N PHE A 119 -19.69 -21.81 -11.03
CA PHE A 119 -19.82 -20.87 -9.94
C PHE A 119 -19.36 -19.45 -10.37
N PRO A 120 -20.13 -18.78 -11.24
CA PRO A 120 -19.73 -17.48 -11.80
C PRO A 120 -19.63 -16.36 -10.76
N PHE A 121 -20.30 -16.51 -9.62
CA PHE A 121 -20.33 -15.49 -8.55
C PHE A 121 -19.48 -15.85 -7.34
N ASP A 122 -18.81 -17.01 -7.35
CA ASP A 122 -17.96 -17.42 -6.25
C ASP A 122 -16.49 -17.15 -6.55
N GLU A 123 -15.76 -16.82 -5.49
CA GLU A 123 -14.32 -16.58 -5.50
C GLU A 123 -13.56 -17.91 -5.60
N TYR A 124 -12.65 -18.01 -6.56
CA TYR A 124 -11.87 -19.23 -6.81
C TYR A 124 -10.67 -19.30 -5.87
N GLU A 125 -9.92 -18.20 -5.77
CA GLU A 125 -8.79 -18.04 -4.87
C GLU A 125 -9.06 -16.98 -3.80
N ASN A 126 -8.44 -15.81 -3.98
CA ASN A 126 -8.46 -14.64 -3.10
C ASN A 126 -8.89 -13.37 -3.89
N GLU A 127 -9.66 -13.52 -4.97
CA GLU A 127 -10.05 -12.38 -5.82
C GLU A 127 -10.89 -11.30 -5.11
N SER A 128 -11.41 -11.56 -3.92
CA SER A 128 -12.04 -10.57 -3.04
C SER A 128 -11.00 -9.63 -2.40
N ASP A 129 -9.73 -10.03 -2.30
CA ASP A 129 -8.63 -9.18 -1.84
C ASP A 129 -8.04 -8.37 -3.01
N PRO A 130 -8.17 -7.03 -3.01
CA PRO A 130 -7.59 -6.20 -4.05
C PRO A 130 -6.08 -6.37 -4.23
N TYR A 131 -5.35 -6.72 -3.16
CA TYR A 131 -3.90 -6.86 -3.20
C TYR A 131 -3.43 -8.16 -3.86
N SER A 132 -4.31 -9.12 -4.12
CA SER A 132 -3.98 -10.33 -4.89
C SER A 132 -4.37 -10.22 -6.37
N TRP A 133 -4.96 -9.10 -6.80
CA TRP A 133 -5.30 -8.91 -8.22
C TRP A 133 -4.06 -8.91 -9.10
N ARG A 134 -4.23 -9.44 -10.31
CA ARG A 134 -3.15 -9.50 -11.29
C ARG A 134 -2.84 -8.11 -11.82
N THR A 135 -1.56 -7.78 -11.89
CA THR A 135 -1.10 -6.57 -12.57
C THR A 135 -1.16 -6.78 -14.08
N SER A 136 -2.01 -5.98 -14.74
CA SER A 136 -2.23 -6.01 -16.19
C SER A 136 -1.06 -5.38 -16.96
N GLY A 137 -0.49 -4.30 -16.41
CA GLY A 137 0.65 -3.61 -17.03
C GLY A 137 1.11 -2.39 -16.26
N LEU A 138 2.38 -2.05 -16.43
CA LEU A 138 3.00 -0.83 -15.90
C LEU A 138 2.62 0.37 -16.77
N ILE A 139 2.00 1.38 -16.16
CA ILE A 139 1.56 2.60 -16.85
C ILE A 139 2.65 3.65 -16.79
N GLN A 140 3.21 3.85 -15.61
CA GLN A 140 4.25 4.85 -15.38
C GLN A 140 5.21 4.37 -14.29
N GLU A 141 6.50 4.62 -14.50
CA GLU A 141 7.55 4.45 -13.51
C GLU A 141 8.35 5.75 -13.44
N LEU A 142 8.49 6.28 -12.22
CA LEU A 142 9.30 7.43 -11.89
C LEU A 142 10.38 6.96 -10.93
N LYS A 143 11.64 7.29 -11.20
CA LYS A 143 12.77 6.85 -10.37
C LYS A 143 13.48 8.02 -9.75
N ASN A 144 14.01 7.81 -8.55
CA ASN A 144 14.85 8.77 -7.84
C ASN A 144 14.19 10.16 -7.68
N ILE A 145 12.91 10.18 -7.33
CA ILE A 145 12.15 11.41 -7.12
C ILE A 145 12.36 11.91 -5.69
N SER A 146 12.76 13.17 -5.53
CA SER A 146 12.68 13.85 -4.23
C SER A 146 11.27 14.42 -4.03
N LEU A 147 10.69 14.20 -2.85
CA LEU A 147 9.38 14.71 -2.47
C LEU A 147 9.44 16.12 -1.88
N LYS A 148 10.64 16.68 -1.72
CA LYS A 148 10.86 18.01 -1.15
C LYS A 148 10.54 19.13 -2.14
N ASP A 149 10.78 18.89 -3.43
CA ASP A 149 10.61 19.87 -4.50
C ASP A 149 9.15 19.98 -5.02
N GLY A 150 8.23 19.19 -4.45
CA GLY A 150 6.81 19.24 -4.75
C GLY A 150 6.24 17.90 -5.18
N ARG A 151 5.16 17.95 -5.98
CA ARG A 151 4.40 16.77 -6.40
C ARG A 151 5.10 16.07 -7.57
N PRO A 152 5.17 14.73 -7.59
CA PRO A 152 5.72 14.02 -8.74
C PRO A 152 4.91 14.31 -10.00
N ASN A 153 5.59 14.48 -11.14
CA ASN A 153 4.94 14.72 -12.42
C ASN A 153 4.31 13.43 -12.98
N ILE A 154 3.02 13.23 -12.72
CA ILE A 154 2.25 12.11 -13.24
C ILE A 154 1.70 12.46 -14.62
N GLU A 155 2.05 11.67 -15.64
CA GLU A 155 1.65 11.89 -17.02
C GLU A 155 0.24 11.33 -17.25
N LEU A 156 -0.78 12.20 -17.12
CA LEU A 156 -2.19 11.79 -17.27
C LEU A 156 -2.50 11.14 -18.62
N SER A 157 -1.80 11.52 -19.69
CA SER A 157 -1.99 10.96 -21.04
C SER A 157 -1.75 9.45 -21.13
N ARG A 158 -1.06 8.86 -20.15
CA ARG A 158 -0.84 7.40 -20.08
C ARG A 158 -2.05 6.63 -19.56
N PHE A 159 -2.99 7.31 -18.92
CA PHE A 159 -4.22 6.73 -18.39
C PHE A 159 -5.32 6.85 -19.44
N LYS A 160 -5.60 5.75 -20.13
CA LYS A 160 -6.53 5.73 -21.28
C LYS A 160 -7.92 5.20 -20.94
N GLU A 161 -8.10 4.61 -19.77
CA GLU A 161 -9.30 3.87 -19.40
C GLU A 161 -9.60 4.04 -17.91
N ASN A 162 -10.89 3.93 -17.56
CA ASN A 162 -11.31 3.85 -16.17
C ASN A 162 -11.02 2.45 -15.61
N GLY A 163 -10.80 2.35 -14.29
CA GLY A 163 -10.60 1.07 -13.62
C GLY A 163 -9.71 1.15 -12.39
N PHE A 164 -9.21 -0.01 -11.95
CA PHE A 164 -8.38 -0.12 -10.76
C PHE A 164 -6.90 -0.02 -11.10
N TYR A 165 -6.18 0.74 -10.29
CA TYR A 165 -4.75 0.97 -10.40
C TYR A 165 -4.09 0.78 -9.05
N GLN A 166 -2.83 0.37 -9.07
CA GLN A 166 -1.98 0.25 -7.91
C GLN A 166 -0.83 1.25 -8.02
N VAL A 167 -0.63 2.03 -6.96
CA VAL A 167 0.62 2.77 -6.74
C VAL A 167 1.48 1.99 -5.76
N GLU A 168 2.71 1.70 -6.17
CA GLU A 168 3.77 1.20 -5.32
C GLU A 168 4.84 2.28 -5.18
N VAL A 169 5.07 2.74 -3.95
CA VAL A 169 6.14 3.68 -3.60
C VAL A 169 7.25 2.90 -2.93
N ILE A 170 8.46 3.02 -3.44
CA ILE A 170 9.64 2.29 -2.96
C ILE A 170 10.68 3.31 -2.54
N ALA A 171 11.19 3.17 -1.33
CA ALA A 171 12.28 3.99 -0.83
C ALA A 171 13.39 3.09 -0.29
N ARG A 172 14.64 3.51 -0.50
CA ARG A 172 15.81 2.78 -0.02
C ARG A 172 16.38 3.45 1.22
N THR A 173 16.55 2.66 2.27
CA THR A 173 17.23 3.09 3.50
C THR A 173 18.74 3.17 3.31
N MET A 174 19.44 3.89 4.20
CA MET A 174 20.91 3.95 4.20
C MET A 174 21.56 2.56 4.34
N ASP A 175 20.88 1.62 5.00
CA ASP A 175 21.30 0.23 5.16
C ASP A 175 21.09 -0.63 3.89
N GLY A 176 20.59 -0.04 2.79
CA GLY A 176 20.28 -0.72 1.54
C GLY A 176 18.95 -1.49 1.52
N ARG A 177 18.16 -1.47 2.61
CA ARG A 177 16.83 -2.11 2.67
C ARG A 177 15.79 -1.28 1.92
N GLU A 178 14.86 -1.95 1.26
CA GLU A 178 13.73 -1.34 0.57
C GLU A 178 12.49 -1.33 1.47
N ILE A 179 11.88 -0.15 1.62
CA ILE A 179 10.58 0.05 2.26
C ILE A 179 9.59 0.31 1.14
N LYS A 180 8.45 -0.40 1.16
CA LYS A 180 7.42 -0.34 0.12
C LYS A 180 6.08 0.02 0.74
N ASP A 181 5.38 0.95 0.12
CA ASP A 181 3.97 1.23 0.39
C ASP A 181 3.16 0.93 -0.87
N LYS A 182 2.08 0.16 -0.72
CA LYS A 182 1.22 -0.25 -1.81
C LYS A 182 -0.20 0.22 -1.53
N LYS A 183 -0.74 0.97 -2.47
CA LYS A 183 -2.11 1.48 -2.39
C LYS A 183 -2.85 1.27 -3.70
N ILE A 184 -4.08 0.78 -3.57
CA ILE A 184 -4.97 0.54 -4.70
C ILE A 184 -6.01 1.65 -4.71
N PHE A 185 -6.34 2.14 -5.90
CA PHE A 185 -7.34 3.18 -6.09
C PHE A 185 -8.12 2.94 -7.38
N HIS A 186 -9.37 3.39 -7.39
CA HIS A 186 -10.23 3.38 -8.57
C HIS A 186 -10.13 4.73 -9.29
N LEU A 187 -9.65 4.69 -10.52
CA LEU A 187 -9.56 5.84 -11.40
C LEU A 187 -10.82 5.98 -12.23
N PHE A 188 -11.39 7.18 -12.23
CA PHE A 188 -12.53 7.52 -13.09
C PHE A 188 -12.36 8.89 -13.75
N ASP A 189 -12.84 8.99 -14.98
CA ASP A 189 -12.96 10.24 -15.72
C ASP A 189 -14.19 10.16 -16.64
N GLN A 190 -14.86 11.30 -16.84
CA GLN A 190 -16.07 11.36 -17.67
C GLN A 190 -15.78 11.22 -19.17
N GLN A 191 -14.55 11.48 -19.61
CA GLN A 191 -14.10 11.42 -21.00
C GLN A 191 -13.36 10.12 -21.34
N LEU A 192 -12.94 9.34 -20.33
CA LEU A 192 -12.33 8.04 -20.55
C LEU A 192 -13.40 6.97 -20.75
N GLY A 193 -13.18 6.10 -21.74
CA GLY A 193 -14.06 4.96 -22.00
C GLY A 193 -14.10 4.00 -20.80
N THR A 194 -15.28 3.47 -20.52
CA THR A 194 -15.42 2.29 -19.66
C THR A 194 -15.19 1.08 -20.54
N HIS A 195 -14.21 0.23 -20.22
CA HIS A 195 -14.09 -1.03 -20.93
C HIS A 195 -15.30 -1.88 -20.53
N ALA A 196 -16.27 -1.98 -21.44
CA ALA A 196 -17.38 -2.89 -21.30
C ALA A 196 -16.81 -4.32 -21.27
N GLU A 197 -17.25 -5.04 -20.24
CA GLU A 197 -17.13 -6.48 -20.10
C GLU A 197 -17.50 -7.17 -21.42
N LYS A 198 -16.62 -8.05 -21.93
CA LYS A 198 -16.92 -8.89 -23.09
C LYS A 198 -18.11 -9.77 -22.73
N ARG A 199 -19.32 -9.32 -23.09
CA ARG A 199 -20.47 -10.20 -23.26
C ARG A 199 -20.21 -11.08 -24.47
N THR A 200 -19.64 -12.26 -24.26
CA THR A 200 -19.75 -13.36 -25.21
C THR A 200 -21.21 -13.83 -25.21
N GLY A 201 -22.06 -13.12 -25.95
CA GLY A 201 -23.37 -13.61 -26.36
C GLY A 201 -23.18 -14.42 -27.63
N THR A 202 -23.17 -15.74 -27.50
CA THR A 202 -23.23 -16.66 -28.63
C THR A 202 -24.58 -16.51 -29.32
N ASP A 203 -24.47 -16.44 -30.64
CA ASP A 203 -25.50 -16.36 -31.66
C ASP A 203 -26.59 -17.43 -31.51
N GLY A 204 -27.83 -17.04 -31.82
CA GLY A 204 -29.02 -17.87 -31.72
C GLY A 204 -30.06 -17.39 -32.71
N GLY A 205 -29.74 -17.53 -34.01
CA GLY A 205 -30.71 -17.31 -35.07
C GLY A 205 -31.91 -18.24 -34.94
N SER A 206 -33.11 -17.67 -35.05
CA SER A 206 -34.33 -18.41 -35.31
C SER A 206 -35.05 -17.79 -36.51
N ALA A 207 -35.24 -18.64 -37.51
CA ALA A 207 -35.78 -18.42 -38.82
C ALA A 207 -37.17 -17.75 -38.84
N SER A 208 -37.38 -16.96 -39.89
CA SER A 208 -38.70 -16.59 -40.40
C SER A 208 -39.46 -17.82 -40.90
N ILE A 209 -40.72 -17.96 -40.47
CA ILE A 209 -41.86 -18.40 -41.31
C ILE A 209 -43.02 -17.47 -40.94
#